data_AF-A0A8S3H4J2-F1
#
_entry.id   AF-A0A8S3H4J2-F1
#
_cell.length_a   1.000
_cell.length_b   1.000
_cell.length_c   1.000
_cell.angle_alpha   90.00
_cell.angle_beta   90.00
_cell.angle_gamma   90.00
#
_symmetry.space_group_name_H-M   'P 1'
#
loop_
_entity.id
_entity.type
_entity.pdbx_description
1 polymer ?
#
loop_
_entity_poly.entity_id
_entity_poly.type
_entity_poly.pdbx_seq_one_letter_code
_entity_poly.pdbx_strand_id
1 'polypeptide(L)' 'FQYWWHGSLPNGTVSSNTCLDWSRQNTSLSGVASRLANDINGLFHKQYVWPCSLNDANMGILCIETNCDKQNYYKH' A
#
# COMPACT_ATOMS: atom_id res chain seq x y z
N PHE A 1 5.95 6.16 -10.19
CA PHE A 1 5.71 5.23 -9.07
C PHE A 1 5.53 3.82 -9.64
N GLN A 2 6.17 2.80 -9.09
CA GLN A 2 6.05 1.41 -9.58
C GLN A 2 5.44 0.45 -8.55
N TYR A 3 5.35 0.89 -7.29
CA TYR A 3 4.83 0.12 -6.17
C TYR A 3 3.98 1.01 -5.26
N TRP A 4 3.11 0.43 -4.45
CA TRP A 4 2.45 1.11 -3.34
C TRP A 4 2.54 0.31 -2.06
N TRP A 5 2.67 1.03 -0.96
CA TRP A 5 2.61 0.46 0.38
C TRP A 5 1.16 0.13 0.78
N HIS A 6 0.96 -1.02 1.45
CA HIS A 6 -0.37 -1.34 2.02
C HIS A 6 -0.32 -2.04 3.38
N GLY A 7 0.79 -2.72 3.74
CA GLY A 7 0.98 -3.26 5.11
C GLY A 7 -0.07 -4.27 5.56
N SER A 8 -0.80 -4.87 4.63
CA SER A 8 -1.94 -5.76 4.89
C SER A 8 -1.75 -7.12 4.21
N LEU A 9 -2.36 -8.14 4.79
CA LEU A 9 -2.48 -9.48 4.21
C LEU A 9 -3.47 -9.48 3.02
N PRO A 10 -3.55 -10.57 2.22
CA PRO A 10 -4.46 -10.65 1.08
C PRO A 10 -5.95 -10.46 1.43
N ASN A 11 -6.34 -10.75 2.68
CA ASN A 11 -7.70 -10.56 3.19
C ASN A 11 -7.96 -9.15 3.76
N GLY A 12 -6.97 -8.25 3.70
CA GLY A 12 -7.06 -6.88 4.21
C GLY A 12 -6.82 -6.70 5.70
N THR A 13 -6.54 -7.76 6.47
CA THR A 13 -6.10 -7.58 7.86
C THR A 13 -4.68 -7.06 7.93
N VAL A 14 -4.33 -6.37 9.01
CA VAL A 14 -2.98 -5.81 9.22
C VAL A 14 -1.93 -6.93 9.22
N SER A 15 -0.82 -6.71 8.52
CA SER A 15 0.36 -7.59 8.52
C SER A 15 1.24 -7.29 9.73
N SER A 16 2.03 -8.26 10.19
CA SER A 16 3.10 -7.98 11.17
C SER A 16 4.29 -7.21 10.59
N ASN A 17 4.30 -7.01 9.26
CA ASN A 17 5.40 -6.40 8.52
C ASN A 17 4.96 -5.03 7.96
N THR A 18 4.94 -4.00 8.82
CA THR A 18 4.38 -2.66 8.55
C THR A 18 5.39 -1.53 8.73
N CYS A 19 6.71 -1.79 8.66
CA CYS A 19 7.72 -0.77 8.99
C CYS A 19 7.55 -0.18 10.40
N LEU A 20 7.17 -1.01 11.38
CA LEU A 20 6.73 -0.59 12.72
C LEU A 20 5.58 0.41 12.63
N ASP A 21 4.49 0.01 11.99
CA ASP A 21 3.29 0.83 11.78
C ASP A 21 3.60 2.19 11.13
N TRP A 22 4.43 2.14 10.08
CA TRP A 22 4.84 3.29 9.27
C TRP A 22 5.66 4.33 10.06
N SER A 23 6.09 4.02 11.28
CA SER A 23 6.77 4.97 12.16
C SER A 23 8.27 5.08 11.90
N ARG A 24 8.89 4.13 11.16
CA ARG A 24 10.34 4.10 10.95
C ARG A 24 10.76 3.79 9.51
N GLN A 25 11.68 4.60 9.00
CA GLN A 25 12.44 4.34 7.79
C GLN A 25 13.81 3.75 8.16
N ASN A 26 13.96 2.43 8.06
CA ASN A 26 15.18 1.71 8.43
C ASN A 26 15.44 0.55 7.45
N THR A 27 16.70 0.35 7.05
CA THR A 27 17.13 -0.73 6.13
C THR A 27 16.94 -2.12 6.71
N SER A 28 16.95 -2.24 8.05
CA SER A 28 16.76 -3.51 8.76
C SER A 28 15.28 -3.85 9.00
N LEU A 29 14.37 -2.94 8.64
CA LEU A 29 12.94 -3.17 8.70
C LEU A 29 12.39 -3.36 7.29
N SER A 30 11.29 -4.10 7.20
CA SER A 30 10.52 -4.26 5.97
C SER A 30 9.06 -3.92 6.17
N GLY A 31 8.38 -3.71 5.04
CA GLY A 31 6.95 -3.51 4.97
C GLY A 31 6.35 -4.35 3.85
N VAL A 32 5.02 -4.46 3.82
CA VAL A 32 4.31 -5.07 2.68
C VAL A 32 3.85 -4.00 1.69
N ALA A 33 4.26 -4.20 0.42
CA ALA A 33 3.88 -3.40 -0.74
C ALA A 33 3.29 -4.29 -1.84
N SER A 34 2.68 -3.66 -2.84
CA SER A 34 2.27 -4.27 -4.09
C SER A 34 2.83 -3.48 -5.28
N ARG A 35 2.93 -4.10 -6.45
CA ARG A 35 3.46 -3.48 -7.67
C ARG A 35 2.32 -2.93 -8.54
N LEU A 36 2.45 -1.70 -9.02
CA LEU A 36 1.49 -1.03 -9.92
C LEU A 36 1.54 -1.57 -11.36
N ALA A 37 2.72 -1.98 -11.83
CA ALA A 37 2.94 -2.27 -13.25
C ALA A 37 2.17 -3.53 -13.72
N ASN A 38 1.26 -3.33 -14.68
CA ASN A 38 0.51 -4.36 -15.42
C ASN A 38 -0.35 -5.29 -14.56
N ASP A 39 -0.90 -4.80 -13.46
CA ASP A 39 -1.89 -5.56 -12.70
C ASP A 39 -3.26 -5.55 -13.41
N ILE A 40 -3.32 -6.25 -14.55
CA ILE A 40 -4.54 -6.47 -15.34
C ILE A 40 -5.61 -7.20 -14.51
N ASN A 41 -5.19 -7.83 -13.40
CA ASN A 41 -6.05 -8.56 -12.48
C ASN A 41 -6.45 -7.75 -11.24
N GLY A 42 -5.98 -6.50 -11.08
CA GLY A 42 -6.36 -5.62 -9.97
C GLY A 42 -6.01 -6.17 -8.57
N LEU A 43 -4.90 -6.89 -8.43
CA LEU A 43 -4.44 -7.46 -7.16
C LEU A 43 -3.72 -6.42 -6.29
N PHE A 44 -4.50 -5.49 -5.72
CA PHE A 44 -4.00 -4.42 -4.84
C PHE A 44 -3.26 -4.88 -3.58
N HIS A 45 -3.40 -6.16 -3.21
CA HIS A 45 -2.85 -6.78 -1.99
C HIS A 45 -1.84 -7.91 -2.30
N LYS A 46 -1.23 -7.93 -3.49
CA LYS A 46 -0.18 -8.90 -3.81
C LYS A 46 1.03 -8.68 -2.90
N GLN A 47 1.40 -9.71 -2.14
CA GLN A 47 2.39 -9.57 -1.07
C GLN A 47 3.82 -9.45 -1.62
N TYR A 48 4.41 -8.26 -1.54
CA TYR A 48 5.86 -8.05 -1.72
C TYR A 48 6.46 -7.45 -0.46
N VAL A 49 7.54 -8.05 0.04
CA VAL A 49 8.28 -7.55 1.21
C VAL A 49 9.38 -6.63 0.73
N TRP A 50 9.32 -5.36 1.11
CA TRP A 50 10.26 -4.33 0.66
C TRP A 50 10.93 -3.61 1.85
N PRO A 51 12.19 -3.17 1.74
CA PRO A 51 12.86 -2.43 2.81
C PRO A 51 12.21 -1.08 3.11
N CYS A 52 12.07 -0.73 4.39
CA CYS A 52 11.46 0.54 4.83
C CYS A 52 12.35 1.77 4.63
N SER A 53 13.64 1.57 4.35
CA SER A 53 14.59 2.64 4.05
C SER A 53 14.42 3.26 2.67
N LEU A 54 13.65 2.61 1.79
CA LEU A 54 13.44 3.14 0.45
C LEU A 54 12.44 4.30 0.53
N ASN A 55 12.99 5.49 0.27
CA ASN A 55 12.26 6.75 0.25
C ASN A 55 11.26 6.78 -0.93
N ASP A 56 10.24 7.62 -0.81
CA ASP A 56 8.99 7.68 -1.60
C ASP A 56 9.11 7.78 -3.14
N ALA A 57 10.31 7.90 -3.70
CA ALA A 57 10.52 8.11 -5.15
C ALA A 57 9.94 6.98 -6.03
N ASN A 58 9.85 5.74 -5.52
CA ASN A 58 9.33 4.58 -6.25
C ASN A 58 8.05 3.97 -5.63
N MET A 59 7.65 4.46 -4.46
CA MET A 59 6.54 3.95 -3.65
C MET A 59 5.44 5.00 -3.53
N GLY A 60 4.20 4.63 -3.86
CA GLY A 60 3.02 5.45 -3.59
C GLY A 60 2.31 5.03 -2.31
N ILE A 61 1.50 5.93 -1.77
CA ILE A 61 0.48 5.62 -0.76
C ILE A 61 -0.88 5.91 -1.40
N LEU A 62 -1.78 4.92 -1.37
CA LEU A 62 -3.15 5.10 -1.84
C LEU A 62 -4.00 5.61 -0.68
N CYS A 63 -4.77 6.67 -0.93
CA CYS A 63 -5.78 7.15 -0.01
C CYS A 63 -7.15 6.67 -0.50
N ILE A 64 -7.92 6.01 0.38
CA ILE A 64 -9.25 5.51 0.08
C ILE A 64 -10.27 6.43 0.74
N GLU A 65 -11.28 6.86 0.00
CA GLU A 65 -12.41 7.59 0.55
C GLU A 65 -13.20 6.67 1.50
N THR A 66 -13.31 7.07 2.77
CA THR A 66 -13.95 6.26 3.82
C THR A 66 -15.48 6.35 3.82
N ASN A 67 -16.04 7.35 3.13
CA ASN A 67 -17.49 7.56 2.97
C ASN A 67 -17.89 7.41 1.50
N CYS A 68 -18.03 6.18 1.03
CA CYS A 68 -18.58 5.88 -0.30
C CYS A 68 -20.11 6.04 -0.32
N ASP A 69 -20.60 7.27 -0.16
CA ASP A 69 -21.98 7.56 -0.53
C ASP A 69 -22.06 7.74 -2.06
N LYS A 70 -22.43 6.66 -2.76
CA LYS A 70 -22.52 6.62 -4.23
C LYS A 70 -23.36 7.76 -4.81
N GLN A 71 -24.28 8.35 -4.05
CA GLN A 71 -25.15 9.43 -4.53
C GLN A 71 -24.44 10.78 -4.68
N ASN A 72 -23.33 11.01 -3.96
CA ASN A 72 -22.59 12.27 -4.00
C ASN A 72 -21.35 12.23 -4.91
N TYR A 73 -20.93 11.05 -5.36
CA TYR A 73 -19.70 10.87 -6.15
C TYR A 73 -19.80 11.42 -7.59
N TYR A 74 -20.99 11.43 -8.20
CA TYR A 74 -21.18 11.94 -9.57
C TYR A 74 -21.46 13.45 -9.67
N LYS A 75 -21.31 14.20 -8.58
CA LYS A 75 -21.57 15.65 -8.55
C LYS A 75 -20.30 16.52 -8.58
N HIS A 76 -19.12 15.92 -8.74
CA HIS A 76 -17.84 16.63 -8.87
C HIS A 76 -17.08 16.20 -10.13
#